data_AF-A0A1W6WF66-F1
#
_entry.id   AF-A0A1W6WF66-F1
#
_cell.length_a   1.000
_cell.length_b   1.000
_cell.length_c   1.000
_cell.angle_alpha   90.00
_cell.angle_beta   90.00
_cell.angle_gamma   90.00
#
_symmetry.space_group_name_H-M   'P 1'
#
loop_
_entity.id
_entity.type
_entity.pdbx_description
1 polymer ?
#
loop_
_entity_poly.entity_id
_entity_poly.type
_entity_poly.pdbx_seq_one_letter_code
_entity_poly.pdbx_strand_id
1 'polypeptide(L)' 'MEEPLTGQKCAVQPLPPIPKDPALAMAYIPVQKFENLYQPEEGYQSGTLFRDLNKPFMGGAAK' A
#
# COMPACT_ATOMS: atom_id res chain seq x y z
N MET A 1 -9.25 -11.47 40.53
CA MET A 1 -8.26 -12.45 40.04
C MET A 1 -8.00 -12.10 38.60
N GLU A 2 -6.99 -11.25 38.39
CA GLU A 2 -6.61 -10.79 37.05
C GLU A 2 -5.82 -11.93 36.41
N GLU A 3 -6.42 -12.60 35.43
CA GLU A 3 -5.70 -13.57 34.61
C GLU A 3 -4.65 -12.81 33.79
N PRO A 4 -3.36 -13.12 33.91
CA PRO A 4 -2.37 -12.51 33.06
C PRO A 4 -2.65 -12.99 31.63
N LEU A 5 -3.07 -12.07 30.76
CA LEU A 5 -3.07 -12.26 29.32
C LEU A 5 -1.63 -12.57 28.91
N THR A 6 -1.26 -13.85 28.96
CA THR A 6 0.01 -14.34 28.46
C THR A 6 -0.06 -14.16 26.96
N GLY A 7 0.38 -12.98 26.51
CA GLY A 7 0.33 -12.60 25.11
C GLY A 7 0.99 -13.70 24.29
N GLN A 8 0.20 -14.33 23.43
CA GLN A 8 0.75 -15.08 22.32
C GLN A 8 1.74 -14.13 21.64
N LYS A 9 3.03 -14.47 21.73
CA LYS A 9 4.06 -13.78 20.98
C LYS A 9 3.59 -13.86 19.54
N CYS A 10 3.26 -12.73 18.92
CA CYS A 10 3.06 -12.68 17.49
C CYS A 10 4.23 -13.47 16.89
N ALA A 11 3.97 -14.40 15.99
CA ALA A 11 5.04 -15.06 15.26
C ALA A 11 5.68 -13.97 14.38
N VAL A 12 6.57 -13.16 14.97
CA VAL A 12 7.28 -12.07 14.31
C VAL A 12 8.30 -12.75 13.41
N GLN A 13 7.82 -13.15 12.24
CA GLN A 13 8.71 -13.53 11.16
C GLN A 13 9.45 -12.25 10.72
N PRO A 14 10.74 -12.35 10.38
CA PRO A 14 11.45 -11.22 9.81
C PRO A 14 10.71 -10.75 8.55
N LEU A 15 10.52 -9.43 8.44
CA LEU A 15 9.93 -8.84 7.24
C LEU A 15 10.78 -9.23 6.03
N PRO A 16 10.16 -9.64 4.91
CA PRO A 16 10.91 -9.86 3.68
C PRO A 16 11.61 -8.55 3.26
N PRO A 17 12.76 -8.64 2.57
CA PRO A 17 13.42 -7.46 2.05
C PRO A 17 12.50 -6.68 1.11
N ILE A 18 12.68 -5.35 1.10
CA ILE A 18 11.94 -4.48 0.17
C ILE A 18 12.26 -4.92 -1.27
N PRO A 19 11.25 -5.05 -2.15
CA PRO A 19 11.47 -5.34 -3.56
C PRO A 19 12.40 -4.31 -4.21
N LYS A 20 13.16 -4.73 -5.24
CA LYS A 20 14.08 -3.84 -5.97
C LYS A 20 13.36 -2.61 -6.56
N ASP A 21 12.13 -2.82 -7.04
CA ASP A 21 11.28 -1.79 -7.63
C ASP A 21 9.97 -1.72 -6.82
N PRO A 22 9.97 -1.02 -5.67
CA PRO A 22 8.79 -0.95 -4.82
C PRO A 22 7.71 -0.09 -5.49
N ALA A 23 6.49 -0.61 -5.55
CA ALA A 23 5.35 0.17 -6.00
C ALA A 23 5.08 1.31 -5.00
N LEU A 24 5.10 2.56 -5.46
CA LEU A 24 4.91 3.74 -4.60
C LEU A 24 3.57 3.69 -3.85
N ALA A 25 2.53 3.15 -4.50
CA ALA A 25 1.21 2.92 -3.91
C ALA A 25 1.20 1.97 -2.69
N MET A 26 2.27 1.21 -2.46
CA MET A 26 2.41 0.30 -1.31
C MET A 26 3.31 0.88 -0.21
N ALA A 27 3.90 2.06 -0.42
CA ALA A 27 4.79 2.69 0.54
C ALA A 27 4.01 3.51 1.57
N TYR A 28 4.50 3.52 2.82
CA TYR A 28 4.06 4.49 3.81
C TYR A 28 4.79 5.82 3.57
N ILE A 29 4.03 6.88 3.26
CA ILE A 29 4.59 8.21 2.97
C ILE A 29 3.96 9.22 3.95
N PRO A 30 4.75 9.90 4.81
CA PRO A 30 4.20 10.82 5.81
C PRO A 30 3.55 12.08 5.23
N VAL A 31 4.06 12.57 4.09
CA VAL A 31 3.55 13.74 3.40
C VAL A 31 3.50 13.46 1.91
N GLN A 32 2.33 13.64 1.31
CA GLN A 32 2.11 13.44 -0.10
C GLN A 32 1.99 14.79 -0.81
N LYS A 33 2.85 15.01 -1.81
CA LYS A 33 2.81 16.22 -2.62
C LYS A 33 1.58 16.19 -3.54
N PHE A 34 0.96 17.35 -3.71
CA PHE A 34 -0.21 17.50 -4.58
C PHE A 34 0.22 17.83 -6.01
N GLU A 35 0.81 16.83 -6.67
CA GLU A 35 1.37 16.95 -8.02
C GLU A 35 1.03 15.72 -8.87
N ASN A 36 1.27 15.82 -10.18
CA ASN A 36 1.09 14.72 -11.13
C ASN A 36 -0.29 14.03 -11.03
N LEU A 37 -1.33 14.84 -11.13
CA LEU A 37 -2.71 14.41 -10.92
C LEU A 37 -3.38 13.98 -12.23
N TYR A 38 -4.34 13.08 -12.13
CA TYR A 38 -5.33 12.84 -13.16
C TYR A 38 -6.34 13.98 -13.23
N GLN A 39 -7.07 14.09 -14.35
CA GLN A 39 -8.33 14.83 -14.33
C GLN A 39 -9.33 14.13 -13.38
N PRO A 40 -10.33 14.84 -12.83
CA PRO A 40 -11.26 14.28 -11.86
C PRO A 40 -11.96 12.99 -12.34
N GLU A 41 -12.38 12.96 -13.61
CA GLU A 41 -13.08 11.82 -14.21
C GLU A 41 -12.14 10.60 -14.36
N GLU A 42 -10.90 10.83 -14.78
CA GLU A 42 -9.87 9.80 -14.90
C GLU A 42 -9.46 9.25 -13.52
N GLY A 43 -9.35 10.13 -12.53
CA GLY A 43 -9.01 9.76 -11.15
C GLY A 43 -10.12 8.93 -10.51
N TYR A 44 -11.38 9.26 -10.79
CA TYR A 44 -12.54 8.48 -10.36
C TYR A 44 -12.51 7.06 -10.95
N GLN A 45 -12.22 6.92 -12.24
CA GLN A 45 -12.09 5.62 -12.89
C GLN A 45 -10.88 4.82 -12.37
N SER A 46 -9.76 5.49 -12.10
CA SER A 46 -8.52 4.86 -11.63
C SER A 46 -8.54 4.50 -10.14
N GLY A 47 -9.47 5.05 -9.37
CA GLY A 47 -9.53 4.88 -7.91
C GLY A 47 -8.46 5.66 -7.13
N THR A 48 -7.72 6.53 -7.81
CA THR A 48 -6.74 7.45 -7.22
C THR A 48 -6.63 8.70 -8.08
N LEU A 49 -6.50 9.87 -7.44
CA LEU A 49 -6.23 11.11 -8.15
C LEU A 49 -4.76 11.23 -8.58
N PHE A 50 -3.85 10.55 -7.89
CA PHE A 50 -2.41 10.68 -8.08
C PHE A 50 -1.93 9.62 -9.05
N ARG A 51 -1.33 10.05 -10.17
CA ARG A 51 -0.83 9.15 -11.22
C ARG A 51 0.23 8.19 -10.69
N ASP A 52 1.11 8.67 -9.82
CA ASP A 52 2.19 7.86 -9.23
C ASP A 52 1.69 6.76 -8.27
N LEU A 53 0.45 6.87 -7.81
CA LEU A 53 -0.19 5.88 -6.93
C LEU A 53 -1.12 4.92 -7.70
N ASN A 54 -1.20 5.04 -9.03
CA ASN A 54 -2.05 4.16 -9.82
C ASN A 54 -1.47 2.74 -9.85
N LYS A 55 -2.07 1.85 -9.06
CA LYS A 55 -1.72 0.43 -8.99
C LYS A 55 -2.97 -0.41 -9.32
N PRO A 56 -3.26 -0.67 -10.60
CA PRO A 56 -4.46 -1.42 -10.98
C PRO A 56 -4.41 -2.85 -10.44
N PHE A 57 -5.53 -3.34 -9.93
CA PHE A 57 -5.66 -4.72 -9.49
C PHE A 57 -5.95 -5.63 -10.69
N MET A 58 -4.94 -6.34 -11.17
CA MET A 58 -5.05 -7.24 -12.31
C MET A 58 -5.57 -8.65 -11.95
N GLY A 59 -5.96 -8.91 -10.70
CA GLY A 59 -6.56 -10.19 -10.29
C GLY A 59 -5.68 -11.44 -10.53
N GLY A 60 -4.36 -11.28 -10.66
CA GLY A 60 -3.45 -12.37 -11.03
C GLY A 60 -3.37 -12.68 -12.53
N ALA A 61 -4.05 -11.91 -13.39
CA ALA A 61 -3.96 -11.99 -14.85
C ALA A 61 -2.80 -11.16 -15.43
N ALA A 62 -1.97 -10.55 -14.58
CA ALA A 62 -0.74 -9.89 -15.00
C ALA A 62 0.23 -10.97 -15.51
N LYS A 63 0.34 -11.10 -16.83
CA LYS A 63 1.40 -11.84 -17.51
C LYS A 63 2.66 -10.99 -17.63
#